data_AF-A0A0C3AQR5-F1
#
_entry.id   AF-A0A0C3AQR5-F1
#
_cell.length_a   1.000
_cell.length_b   1.000
_cell.length_c   1.000
_cell.angle_alpha   90.00
_cell.angle_beta   90.00
_cell.angle_gamma   90.00
#
_symmetry.space_group_name_H-M   'P 1'
#
loop_
_entity.id
_entity.type
_entity.pdbx_description
1 polymer ?
#
loop_
_entity_poly.entity_id
_entity_poly.type
_entity_poly.pdbx_seq_one_letter_code
_entity_poly.pdbx_strand_id
1 'polypeptide(L)'
;MSLTARHLRGLAQRRVRWSSTSGRDQVAKQNPALPPLSLLQRPLGVRDRPQSHTKTWEDTRKELMDEETRLKQRDHLLKEATKGYFTDLNATRRHGGKTWIAPNVMIREDIHVKGFVAPTNGRYLSNPLYQYIQVNLQENLLKSWLVSLFLTSIARSVPPNLHSTYLVSNQDMEYVREPLGMVNKHVGYVFLVDENMKVRWAGCGDAKAEETNALEQCTGVLLNRLAMKGAKRAP
;
A
#
# COMPACT_ATOMS: atom_id res chain seq x y z
N MET A 1 -72.81 -53.76 -24.26
CA MET A 1 -72.48 -52.32 -24.08
C MET A 1 -71.13 -52.13 -24.77
N SER A 2 -71.02 -51.70 -26.04
CA SER A 2 -71.14 -50.30 -26.58
C SER A 2 -70.29 -49.32 -25.76
N LEU A 3 -69.31 -48.52 -26.22
CA LEU A 3 -68.93 -47.87 -27.50
C LEU A 3 -67.37 -47.73 -27.55
N THR A 4 -66.65 -47.94 -28.67
CA THR A 4 -66.28 -47.04 -29.81
C THR A 4 -65.43 -45.76 -29.57
N ALA A 5 -64.25 -45.76 -30.22
CA ALA A 5 -63.52 -44.65 -30.91
C ALA A 5 -62.94 -43.49 -30.06
N ARG A 6 -61.92 -42.69 -30.46
CA ARG A 6 -61.32 -42.38 -31.76
C ARG A 6 -59.94 -41.69 -31.56
N HIS A 7 -59.10 -41.79 -32.58
CA HIS A 7 -57.84 -41.09 -32.88
C HIS A 7 -57.82 -39.56 -32.60
N LEU A 8 -56.67 -39.00 -32.18
CA LEU A 8 -56.21 -37.65 -32.57
C LEU A 8 -54.68 -37.50 -32.43
N ARG A 9 -54.12 -36.68 -33.33
CA ARG A 9 -52.72 -36.53 -33.70
C ARG A 9 -51.91 -35.64 -32.75
N GLY A 10 -50.61 -35.94 -32.67
CA GLY A 10 -49.52 -34.98 -32.98
C GLY A 10 -49.30 -33.79 -32.07
N LEU A 11 -48.22 -33.85 -31.28
CA LEU A 11 -47.34 -32.71 -31.03
C LEU A 11 -45.90 -33.24 -30.99
N ALA A 12 -45.21 -33.11 -32.12
CA ALA A 12 -43.77 -33.30 -32.21
C ALA A 12 -43.09 -32.27 -31.30
N GLN A 13 -42.39 -32.75 -30.27
CA GLN A 13 -41.46 -31.93 -29.52
C GLN A 13 -40.42 -31.39 -30.50
N ARG A 14 -40.49 -30.10 -30.80
CA ARG A 14 -39.45 -29.37 -31.54
C ARG A 14 -38.15 -29.43 -30.72
N ARG A 15 -37.35 -30.46 -30.97
CA ARG A 15 -35.93 -30.47 -30.60
C ARG A 15 -35.26 -29.38 -31.43
N VAL A 16 -35.01 -28.23 -30.81
CA VAL A 16 -34.13 -27.20 -31.38
C VAL A 16 -32.75 -27.84 -31.54
N ARG A 17 -32.45 -28.26 -32.77
CA ARG A 17 -31.12 -28.71 -33.18
C ARG A 17 -30.28 -27.45 -33.33
N TRP A 18 -29.44 -27.16 -32.34
CA TRP A 18 -28.35 -26.24 -32.52
C TRP A 18 -27.39 -26.85 -33.55
N SER A 19 -27.42 -26.35 -34.78
CA SER A 19 -26.39 -26.62 -35.78
C SER A 19 -25.10 -25.94 -35.32
N SER A 20 -24.05 -26.71 -35.08
CA SER A 20 -22.70 -26.18 -34.89
C SER A 20 -22.20 -25.62 -36.21
N THR A 21 -22.43 -24.34 -36.46
CA THR A 21 -21.66 -23.58 -37.43
C THR A 21 -20.26 -23.37 -36.86
N SER A 22 -19.33 -24.18 -37.37
CA SER A 22 -17.89 -23.90 -37.35
C SER A 22 -17.65 -22.53 -37.99
N GLY A 23 -17.21 -21.57 -37.20
CA GLY A 23 -16.94 -20.20 -37.66
C GLY A 23 -17.19 -19.17 -36.58
N ARG A 24 -16.50 -19.30 -35.45
CA ARG A 24 -16.23 -18.18 -34.53
C ARG A 24 -14.84 -18.43 -33.97
N ASP A 25 -13.88 -17.68 -34.50
CA ASP A 25 -12.57 -17.53 -33.90
C ASP A 25 -12.76 -17.21 -32.42
N GLN A 26 -12.47 -18.19 -31.58
CA GLN A 26 -12.28 -17.94 -30.17
C GLN A 26 -10.95 -17.21 -30.04
N VAL A 27 -10.99 -15.89 -30.19
CA VAL A 27 -9.92 -15.04 -29.69
C VAL A 27 -9.99 -15.16 -28.17
N ALA A 28 -9.28 -16.15 -27.65
CA ALA A 28 -8.99 -16.28 -26.24
C ALA A 28 -8.41 -14.94 -25.79
N LYS A 29 -9.18 -14.18 -25.00
CA LYS A 29 -8.66 -13.01 -24.30
C LYS A 29 -7.62 -13.54 -23.32
N GLN A 30 -6.38 -13.59 -23.76
CA GLN A 30 -5.23 -13.71 -22.88
C GLN A 30 -5.42 -12.62 -21.83
N ASN A 31 -5.63 -13.01 -20.57
CA ASN A 31 -5.43 -12.08 -19.47
C ASN A 31 -3.98 -11.61 -19.62
N PRO A 32 -3.71 -10.33 -19.89
CA PRO A 32 -2.34 -9.88 -19.99
C PRO A 32 -1.70 -10.17 -18.64
N ALA A 33 -0.73 -11.08 -18.62
CA ALA A 33 0.04 -11.37 -17.43
C ALA A 33 0.59 -10.02 -16.95
N LEU A 34 0.27 -9.64 -15.71
CA LEU A 34 0.79 -8.42 -15.13
C LEU A 34 2.33 -8.50 -15.23
N PRO A 35 3.00 -7.44 -15.71
CA PRO A 35 4.44 -7.45 -15.81
C PRO A 35 5.04 -7.79 -14.43
N PRO A 36 6.13 -8.58 -14.38
CA PRO A 36 6.77 -8.93 -13.12
C PRO A 36 7.19 -7.65 -12.40
N LEU A 37 7.05 -7.64 -11.07
CA LEU A 37 7.49 -6.52 -10.24
C LEU A 37 8.98 -6.27 -10.49
N SER A 38 9.32 -5.02 -10.84
CA SER A 38 10.69 -4.62 -11.10
C SER A 38 11.44 -4.38 -9.78
N LEU A 39 12.74 -4.64 -9.81
CA LEU A 39 13.64 -4.22 -8.73
C LEU A 39 13.75 -2.70 -8.70
N LEU A 40 14.00 -2.17 -7.50
CA LEU A 40 14.13 -0.74 -7.26
C LEU A 40 15.33 -0.17 -8.06
N GLN A 41 15.05 0.66 -9.08
CA GLN A 41 16.05 1.23 -9.98
C GLN A 41 16.85 2.41 -9.37
N ARG A 42 16.27 3.12 -8.39
CA ARG A 42 16.85 4.32 -7.75
C ARG A 42 16.81 4.20 -6.22
N PRO A 43 17.75 4.82 -5.48
CA PRO A 43 17.62 4.90 -4.03
C PRO A 43 16.36 5.67 -3.63
N LEU A 44 15.67 5.20 -2.60
CA LEU A 44 14.48 5.86 -2.06
C LEU A 44 14.85 7.08 -1.22
N GLY A 45 13.92 8.04 -1.17
CA GLY A 45 14.01 9.24 -0.37
C GLY A 45 14.14 10.52 -1.19
N VAL A 46 14.21 11.63 -0.47
CA VAL A 46 14.43 12.97 -1.03
C VAL A 46 15.93 13.24 -1.15
N ARG A 47 16.33 14.05 -2.14
CA ARG A 47 17.75 14.41 -2.36
C ARG A 47 18.35 15.10 -1.14
N ASP A 48 17.61 16.06 -0.60
CA ASP A 48 18.02 16.84 0.56
C ASP A 48 17.52 16.20 1.85
N ARG A 49 18.35 16.33 2.87
CA ARG A 49 18.07 15.83 4.22
C ARG A 49 16.83 16.55 4.78
N PRO A 50 15.77 15.82 5.21
CA PRO A 50 14.61 16.48 5.82
C PRO A 50 15.01 17.18 7.11
N GLN A 51 14.47 18.38 7.33
CA GLN A 51 14.65 19.17 8.54
C GLN A 51 13.39 19.13 9.40
N SER A 52 13.56 19.14 10.73
CA SER A 52 12.46 19.00 11.70
C SER A 52 11.76 20.33 12.05
N HIS A 53 11.85 21.34 11.20
CA HIS A 53 11.33 22.68 11.51
C HIS A 53 9.80 22.65 11.66
N THR A 54 9.28 23.19 12.77
CA THR A 54 7.83 23.35 12.95
C THR A 54 7.34 24.47 12.03
N LYS A 55 6.45 24.16 11.08
CA LYS A 55 5.90 25.18 10.18
C LYS A 55 5.24 26.29 10.99
N THR A 56 5.72 27.51 10.82
CA THR A 56 5.13 28.69 11.46
C THR A 56 3.91 29.14 10.64
N TRP A 57 3.03 29.92 11.25
CA TRP A 57 1.93 30.56 10.53
C TRP A 57 2.42 31.44 9.37
N GLU A 58 3.56 32.12 9.54
CA GLU A 58 4.20 32.91 8.50
C GLU A 58 4.65 32.05 7.31
N ASP A 59 5.25 30.88 7.57
CA ASP A 59 5.64 29.92 6.53
C ASP A 59 4.41 29.41 5.77
N THR A 60 3.36 29.07 6.50
CA THR A 60 2.08 28.60 5.93
C THR A 60 1.44 29.69 5.07
N ARG A 61 1.46 30.94 5.55
CA ARG A 61 0.98 32.09 4.78
C ARG A 61 1.83 32.31 3.54
N LYS A 62 3.14 32.17 3.62
CA LYS A 62 4.05 32.35 2.49
C LYS A 62 3.87 31.26 1.43
N GLU A 63 3.74 30.00 1.85
CA GLU A 63 3.40 28.87 0.95
C GLU A 63 2.05 29.06 0.28
N LEU A 64 1.05 29.57 1.02
CA LEU A 64 -0.24 29.93 0.43
C LEU A 64 -0.10 31.06 -0.57
N MET A 65 0.67 32.12 -0.28
CA MET A 65 0.82 33.28 -1.17
C MET A 65 1.74 33.03 -2.37
N ASP A 66 2.51 31.94 -2.35
CA ASP A 66 3.36 31.55 -3.48
C ASP A 66 2.52 31.03 -4.65
N GLU A 67 2.79 31.56 -5.83
CA GLU A 67 2.01 31.26 -7.05
C GLU A 67 2.38 29.88 -7.60
N GLU A 68 3.67 29.50 -7.50
CA GLU A 68 4.15 28.21 -8.01
C GLU A 68 3.57 27.01 -7.26
N THR A 69 3.49 27.09 -5.92
CA THR A 69 2.90 26.03 -5.08
C THR A 69 1.43 25.83 -5.40
N ARG A 70 0.68 26.93 -5.61
CA ARG A 70 -0.73 26.90 -6.02
C ARG A 70 -0.92 26.29 -7.40
N LEU A 71 -0.08 26.66 -8.37
CA LEU A 71 -0.11 26.03 -9.69
C LEU A 71 0.18 24.53 -9.62
N LYS A 72 1.18 24.11 -8.83
CA LYS A 72 1.50 22.68 -8.62
C LYS A 72 0.35 21.91 -7.96
N GLN A 73 -0.31 22.49 -6.96
CA GLN A 73 -1.50 21.92 -6.33
C GLN A 73 -2.65 21.79 -7.34
N ARG A 74 -2.89 22.82 -8.16
CA ARG A 74 -3.89 22.78 -9.22
C ARG A 74 -3.60 21.68 -10.24
N ASP A 75 -2.35 21.56 -10.68
CA ASP A 75 -1.92 20.56 -11.65
C ASP A 75 -2.06 19.13 -11.09
N HIS A 76 -1.80 18.94 -9.79
CA HIS A 76 -2.05 17.67 -9.11
C HIS A 76 -3.55 17.33 -9.04
N LEU A 77 -4.40 18.27 -8.61
CA LEU A 77 -5.87 18.07 -8.60
C LEU A 77 -6.40 17.78 -10.01
N LEU A 78 -5.86 18.46 -11.03
CA LEU A 78 -6.18 18.18 -12.43
C LEU A 78 -5.70 16.79 -12.83
N LYS A 79 -4.49 16.37 -12.45
CA LYS A 79 -3.95 15.04 -12.73
C LYS A 79 -4.78 13.95 -12.05
N GLU A 80 -5.25 14.16 -10.83
CA GLU A 80 -6.18 13.26 -10.13
C GLU A 80 -7.54 13.20 -10.82
N ALA A 81 -8.12 14.35 -11.16
CA ALA A 81 -9.38 14.43 -11.90
C ALA A 81 -9.27 13.81 -13.31
N THR A 82 -8.09 13.90 -13.92
CA THR A 82 -7.77 13.35 -15.25
C THR A 82 -7.33 11.89 -15.17
N LYS A 83 -6.87 11.38 -14.02
CA LYS A 83 -6.63 9.96 -13.74
C LYS A 83 -7.98 9.26 -13.80
N GLY A 84 -8.32 8.87 -15.03
CA GLY A 84 -9.69 8.94 -15.50
C GLY A 84 -10.67 8.04 -14.76
N TYR A 85 -11.82 8.63 -14.45
CA TYR A 85 -13.12 7.95 -14.26
C TYR A 85 -13.37 6.84 -15.31
N PHE A 86 -12.78 6.96 -16.51
CA PHE A 86 -12.88 5.99 -17.61
C PHE A 86 -12.03 4.72 -17.45
N THR A 87 -10.92 4.73 -16.69
CA THR A 87 -10.15 3.50 -16.43
C THR A 87 -10.93 2.57 -15.50
N ASP A 88 -11.63 3.15 -14.52
CA ASP A 88 -12.49 2.43 -13.59
C ASP A 88 -13.76 1.90 -14.31
N LEU A 89 -14.42 2.71 -15.16
CA LEU A 89 -15.58 2.28 -15.96
C LEU A 89 -15.27 1.11 -16.91
N ASN A 90 -14.08 1.07 -17.50
CA ASN A 90 -13.66 -0.05 -18.35
C ASN A 90 -13.39 -1.34 -17.53
N ALA A 91 -12.92 -1.21 -16.28
CA ALA A 91 -12.81 -2.33 -15.34
C ALA A 91 -14.20 -2.80 -14.85
N THR A 92 -15.11 -1.87 -14.57
CA THR A 92 -16.51 -2.12 -14.19
C THR A 92 -17.24 -2.94 -15.26
N ARG A 93 -17.08 -2.63 -16.56
CA ARG A 93 -17.76 -3.38 -17.64
C ARG A 93 -17.30 -4.83 -17.79
N ARG A 94 -16.05 -5.16 -17.45
CA ARG A 94 -15.48 -6.52 -17.63
C ARG A 94 -15.81 -7.46 -16.49
N HIS A 95 -15.98 -6.92 -15.28
CA HIS A 95 -16.20 -7.72 -14.07
C HIS A 95 -17.58 -7.51 -13.45
N GLY A 96 -18.55 -6.97 -14.22
CA GLY A 96 -19.91 -6.69 -13.72
C GLY A 96 -19.95 -5.69 -12.57
N GLY A 97 -19.01 -4.74 -12.56
CA GLY A 97 -18.82 -3.74 -11.52
C GLY A 97 -17.95 -4.17 -10.33
N LYS A 98 -17.51 -5.43 -10.29
CA LYS A 98 -16.63 -5.94 -9.22
C LYS A 98 -15.17 -5.82 -9.62
N THR A 99 -14.48 -4.78 -9.16
CA THR A 99 -13.06 -4.59 -9.50
C THR A 99 -12.13 -5.61 -8.83
N TRP A 100 -12.56 -6.26 -7.73
CA TRP A 100 -11.74 -7.21 -6.95
C TRP A 100 -12.60 -8.30 -6.28
N ILE A 101 -12.02 -9.47 -6.06
CA ILE A 101 -12.55 -10.50 -5.15
C ILE A 101 -12.07 -10.16 -3.74
N ALA A 102 -13.00 -10.10 -2.78
CA ALA A 102 -12.64 -9.83 -1.40
C ALA A 102 -11.79 -11.00 -0.85
N PRO A 103 -10.59 -10.73 -0.32
CA PRO A 103 -9.85 -11.75 0.41
C PRO A 103 -10.67 -12.20 1.62
N ASN A 104 -10.59 -13.48 1.96
CA ASN A 104 -11.29 -14.06 3.12
C ASN A 104 -10.75 -13.53 4.47
N VAL A 105 -9.72 -12.69 4.44
CA VAL A 105 -9.08 -12.08 5.62
C VAL A 105 -9.07 -10.56 5.44
N MET A 106 -9.30 -9.84 6.53
CA MET A 106 -9.17 -8.39 6.56
C MET A 106 -7.71 -7.99 6.34
N ILE A 107 -7.43 -7.33 5.21
CA ILE A 107 -6.15 -6.69 4.95
C ILE A 107 -6.01 -5.53 5.95
N ARG A 108 -5.14 -5.70 6.95
CA ARG A 108 -4.71 -4.59 7.83
C ARG A 108 -3.24 -4.34 7.55
N GLU A 109 -2.92 -3.07 7.33
CA GLU A 109 -1.56 -2.58 7.08
C GLU A 109 -0.57 -3.04 8.18
N ASP A 110 -1.06 -3.07 9.43
CA ASP A 110 -0.31 -3.51 10.60
C ASP A 110 0.15 -4.97 10.51
N ILE A 111 -0.66 -5.84 9.86
CA ILE A 111 -0.35 -7.28 9.75
C ILE A 111 0.82 -7.48 8.78
N HIS A 112 0.81 -6.74 7.67
CA HIS A 112 1.85 -6.78 6.65
C HIS A 112 3.21 -6.37 7.25
N VAL A 113 3.23 -5.25 7.97
CA VAL A 113 4.43 -4.72 8.62
C VAL A 113 4.99 -5.70 9.65
N LYS A 114 4.13 -6.31 10.48
CA LYS A 114 4.53 -7.28 11.50
C LYS A 114 5.32 -8.46 10.90
N GLY A 115 4.97 -8.90 9.69
CA GLY A 115 5.67 -9.98 8.99
C GLY A 115 7.14 -9.67 8.68
N PHE A 116 7.46 -8.42 8.36
CA PHE A 116 8.85 -8.00 8.12
C PHE A 116 9.63 -7.82 9.41
N VAL A 117 9.04 -7.11 10.38
CA VAL A 117 9.81 -6.57 11.51
C VAL A 117 9.96 -7.56 12.66
N ALA A 118 9.09 -8.57 12.78
CA ALA A 118 9.08 -9.44 13.95
C ALA A 118 10.42 -10.15 14.21
N PRO A 119 11.11 -10.77 13.22
CA PRO A 119 12.41 -11.40 13.46
C PRO A 119 13.51 -10.39 13.80
N THR A 120 13.54 -9.26 13.09
CA THR A 120 14.52 -8.19 13.30
C THR A 120 14.37 -7.58 14.70
N ASN A 121 13.14 -7.29 15.13
CA ASN A 121 12.84 -6.80 16.47
C ASN A 121 13.20 -7.84 17.53
N GLY A 122 12.88 -9.12 17.31
CA GLY A 122 13.26 -10.19 18.24
C GLY A 122 14.77 -10.24 18.51
N ARG A 123 15.59 -9.92 17.49
CA ARG A 123 17.05 -9.96 17.60
C ARG A 123 17.68 -8.67 18.11
N TYR A 124 17.19 -7.51 17.68
CA TYR A 124 17.91 -6.24 17.86
C TYR A 124 17.20 -5.24 18.78
N LEU A 125 15.98 -5.49 19.26
CA LEU A 125 15.25 -4.52 20.09
C LEU A 125 15.96 -4.16 21.41
N SER A 126 16.81 -5.05 21.93
CA SER A 126 17.63 -4.80 23.11
C SER A 126 18.91 -4.00 22.82
N ASN A 127 19.29 -3.81 21.55
CA ASN A 127 20.50 -3.10 21.18
C ASN A 127 20.29 -1.58 21.28
N PRO A 128 21.12 -0.83 22.03
CA PRO A 128 20.94 0.61 22.22
C PRO A 128 21.10 1.44 20.94
N LEU A 129 21.74 0.90 19.91
CA LEU A 129 21.91 1.56 18.60
C LEU A 129 20.75 1.27 17.64
N TYR A 130 19.81 0.41 18.03
CA TYR A 130 18.65 0.05 17.24
C TYR A 130 17.39 0.74 17.80
N GLN A 131 16.60 1.33 16.91
CA GLN A 131 15.34 1.94 17.27
C GLN A 131 14.26 1.49 16.28
N TYR A 132 13.17 0.96 16.82
CA TYR A 132 11.98 0.63 16.06
C TYR A 132 10.91 1.70 16.28
N ILE A 133 10.49 2.37 15.20
CA ILE A 133 9.48 3.43 15.21
C ILE A 133 8.32 2.98 14.31
N GLN A 134 7.11 3.03 14.85
CA GLN A 134 5.90 2.76 14.08
C GLN A 134 5.15 4.07 13.87
N VAL A 135 4.95 4.44 12.60
CA VAL A 135 4.21 5.66 12.24
C VAL A 135 2.89 5.26 11.60
N ASN A 136 1.79 5.63 12.24
CA ASN A 136 0.46 5.53 11.68
C ASN A 136 0.13 6.86 10.97
N LEU A 137 0.15 6.82 9.64
CA LEU A 137 -0.13 7.98 8.80
C LEU A 137 -1.62 8.01 8.45
N GLN A 138 -2.35 8.97 9.01
CA GLN A 138 -3.79 9.15 8.79
C GLN A 138 -4.05 10.49 8.11
N GLU A 139 -4.16 10.48 6.77
CA GLU A 139 -4.40 11.69 5.97
C GLU A 139 -5.86 12.14 5.96
N ASN A 140 -6.80 11.21 6.21
CA ASN A 140 -8.22 11.52 6.21
C ASN A 140 -8.64 12.17 7.55
N LEU A 141 -8.58 13.50 7.61
CA LEU A 141 -9.16 14.30 8.70
C LEU A 141 -10.69 14.37 8.59
N LEU A 142 -11.41 13.27 8.81
CA LEU A 142 -12.83 13.38 9.14
C LEU A 142 -12.95 13.78 10.61
N LYS A 143 -13.44 15.02 10.82
CA LYS A 143 -13.73 15.72 12.11
C LYS A 143 -12.93 15.17 13.29
N SER A 144 -11.83 15.86 13.61
CA SER A 144 -10.78 15.56 14.60
C SER A 144 -11.21 14.98 15.97
N TRP A 145 -12.49 15.09 16.34
CA TRP A 145 -13.07 14.49 17.53
C TRP A 145 -13.32 12.96 17.43
N LEU A 146 -13.54 12.40 16.24
CA LEU A 146 -13.74 10.95 16.06
C LEU A 146 -12.41 10.17 16.16
N VAL A 147 -11.33 10.74 15.63
CA VAL A 147 -10.00 10.10 15.62
C VAL A 147 -9.49 9.86 17.04
N SER A 148 -9.68 10.80 17.97
CA SER A 148 -9.19 10.66 19.35
C SER A 148 -9.77 9.44 20.09
N LEU A 149 -10.99 9.01 19.75
CA LEU A 149 -11.62 7.83 20.34
C LEU A 149 -10.99 6.52 19.81
N PHE A 150 -10.53 6.50 18.56
CA PHE A 150 -9.90 5.32 17.95
C PHE A 150 -8.42 5.18 18.32
N LEU A 151 -7.70 6.29 18.53
CA LEU A 151 -6.28 6.24 18.91
C LEU A 151 -6.05 5.45 20.20
N THR A 152 -6.93 5.60 21.20
CA THR A 152 -6.84 4.81 22.44
C THR A 152 -7.02 3.31 22.17
N SER A 153 -7.90 2.93 21.25
CA SER A 153 -8.09 1.53 20.86
C SER A 153 -6.90 0.98 20.07
N ILE A 154 -6.31 1.78 19.19
CA ILE A 154 -5.14 1.39 18.40
C ILE A 154 -3.91 1.27 19.30
N ALA A 155 -3.69 2.23 20.21
CA ALA A 155 -2.60 2.19 21.17
C ALA A 155 -2.65 0.94 22.07
N ARG A 156 -3.85 0.46 22.43
CA ARG A 156 -4.02 -0.82 23.18
C ARG A 156 -3.57 -2.05 22.40
N SER A 157 -3.53 -2.00 21.07
CA SER A 157 -3.06 -3.11 20.23
C SER A 157 -1.52 -3.17 20.14
N VAL A 158 -0.83 -2.11 20.56
CA VAL A 158 0.62 -2.00 20.55
C VAL A 158 1.17 -2.38 21.94
N PRO A 159 2.25 -3.17 22.03
CA PRO A 159 2.91 -3.48 23.30
C PRO A 159 3.38 -2.22 24.06
N PRO A 160 3.27 -2.15 25.40
CA PRO A 160 3.61 -0.96 26.18
C PRO A 160 5.04 -0.45 25.99
N ASN A 161 5.99 -1.35 25.77
CA ASN A 161 7.40 -1.02 25.53
C ASN A 161 7.64 -0.28 24.20
N LEU A 162 6.67 -0.30 23.28
CA LEU A 162 6.75 0.38 21.97
C LEU A 162 5.89 1.64 21.91
N HIS A 163 5.19 2.00 22.99
CA HIS A 163 4.32 3.19 23.00
C HIS A 163 5.11 4.50 22.83
N SER A 164 6.34 4.56 23.35
CA SER A 164 7.21 5.74 23.22
C SER A 164 7.69 6.00 21.78
N THR A 165 7.66 4.97 20.93
CA THR A 165 8.08 5.06 19.53
C THR A 165 6.92 4.86 18.55
N TYR A 166 5.69 4.80 19.06
CA TYR A 166 4.47 4.80 18.25
C TYR A 166 4.01 6.23 18.00
N LEU A 167 4.01 6.64 16.73
CA LEU A 167 3.66 7.98 16.30
C LEU A 167 2.40 7.94 15.44
N VAL A 168 1.55 8.95 15.61
CA VAL A 168 0.40 9.19 14.73
C VAL A 168 0.67 10.51 14.01
N SER A 169 0.64 10.48 12.69
CA SER A 169 0.89 11.65 11.85
C SER A 169 -0.29 11.89 10.92
N ASN A 170 -0.69 13.15 10.78
CA ASN A 170 -1.67 13.63 9.82
C ASN A 170 -1.02 14.44 8.68
N GLN A 171 0.29 14.31 8.52
CA GLN A 171 1.02 15.06 7.51
C GLN A 171 0.59 14.65 6.10
N ASP A 172 0.53 15.62 5.21
CA ASP A 172 0.34 15.39 3.80
C ASP A 172 1.65 14.83 3.20
N MET A 173 1.59 13.61 2.69
CA MET A 173 2.73 12.92 2.10
C MET A 173 2.75 12.98 0.57
N GLU A 174 1.87 13.75 -0.06
CA GLU A 174 1.67 13.73 -1.51
C GLU A 174 2.98 13.91 -2.31
N TYR A 175 3.77 14.93 -1.95
CA TYR A 175 5.04 15.21 -2.63
C TYR A 175 6.19 14.25 -2.26
N VAL A 176 6.04 13.47 -1.19
CA VAL A 176 7.10 12.62 -0.63
C VAL A 176 6.88 11.14 -0.94
N ARG A 177 5.65 10.74 -1.27
CA ARG A 177 5.28 9.36 -1.60
C ARG A 177 6.08 8.78 -2.75
N GLU A 178 6.12 9.46 -3.88
CA GLU A 178 6.82 8.97 -5.07
C GLU A 178 8.34 8.83 -4.82
N PRO A 179 9.02 9.83 -4.21
CA PRO A 179 10.40 9.66 -3.75
C PRO A 179 10.62 8.48 -2.78
N LEU A 180 9.67 8.21 -1.88
CA LEU A 180 9.74 7.08 -0.93
C LEU A 180 9.26 5.75 -1.50
N GLY A 181 8.78 5.70 -2.75
CA GLY A 181 8.24 4.48 -3.35
C GLY A 181 6.88 4.06 -2.77
N MET A 182 6.19 4.97 -2.09
CA MET A 182 4.86 4.74 -1.50
C MET A 182 3.73 4.91 -2.52
N VAL A 183 3.72 4.03 -3.53
CA VAL A 183 2.77 4.12 -4.66
C VAL A 183 1.34 3.70 -4.30
N ASN A 184 1.14 2.92 -3.22
CA ASN A 184 -0.15 2.41 -2.78
C ASN A 184 -0.43 2.82 -1.34
N LYS A 185 -1.41 3.70 -1.14
CA LYS A 185 -1.79 4.23 0.17
C LYS A 185 -2.44 3.23 1.14
N HIS A 186 -2.80 2.03 0.67
CA HIS A 186 -3.54 1.03 1.45
C HIS A 186 -2.65 -0.11 1.96
N VAL A 187 -1.33 0.04 1.86
CA VAL A 187 -0.36 -0.99 2.17
C VAL A 187 0.64 -0.45 3.18
N GLY A 188 1.02 -1.30 4.13
CA GLY A 188 2.09 -0.99 5.07
C GLY A 188 3.45 -0.95 4.40
N TYR A 189 4.25 0.05 4.75
CA TYR A 189 5.64 0.22 4.30
C TYR A 189 6.60 0.07 5.47
N VAL A 190 7.75 -0.54 5.20
CA VAL A 190 8.84 -0.70 6.17
C VAL A 190 10.12 -0.15 5.55
N PHE A 191 10.81 0.71 6.29
CA PHE A 191 12.06 1.33 5.86
C PHE A 191 13.15 1.07 6.89
N LEU A 192 14.33 0.68 6.42
CA LEU A 192 15.56 0.68 7.22
C LEU A 192 16.33 1.97 6.91
N VAL A 193 16.53 2.79 7.93
CA VAL A 193 17.16 4.10 7.81
C VAL A 193 18.47 4.13 8.59
N ASP A 194 19.52 4.72 8.00
CA ASP A 194 20.82 4.86 8.65
C ASP A 194 20.99 6.17 9.46
N GLU A 195 22.16 6.37 10.06
CA GLU A 195 22.46 7.56 10.87
C GLU A 195 22.52 8.88 10.07
N ASN A 196 22.62 8.79 8.74
CA ASN A 196 22.61 9.93 7.83
C ASN A 196 21.21 10.20 7.27
N MET A 197 20.18 9.55 7.84
CA MET A 197 18.77 9.61 7.43
C MET A 197 18.55 9.16 5.97
N LYS A 198 19.36 8.21 5.50
CA LYS A 198 19.22 7.58 4.18
C LYS A 198 18.52 6.24 4.31
N VAL A 199 17.56 5.98 3.43
CA VAL A 199 16.92 4.67 3.30
C VAL A 199 17.92 3.68 2.71
N ARG A 200 18.22 2.61 3.44
CA ARG A 200 19.15 1.54 3.04
C ARG A 200 18.44 0.28 2.55
N TRP A 201 17.21 0.08 2.99
CA TRP A 201 16.35 -1.00 2.58
C TRP A 201 14.88 -0.57 2.72
N ALA A 202 14.01 -1.10 1.87
CA ALA A 202 12.58 -0.87 1.97
C ALA A 202 11.79 -2.11 1.54
N GLY A 203 10.62 -2.30 2.17
CA GLY A 203 9.67 -3.35 1.85
C GLY A 203 8.24 -2.83 1.95
N CYS A 204 7.32 -3.47 1.24
CA CYS A 204 5.90 -3.13 1.27
C CYS A 204 5.05 -4.36 1.01
N GLY A 205 3.83 -4.40 1.54
CA GLY A 205 2.90 -5.50 1.29
C GLY A 205 3.16 -6.72 2.14
N ASP A 206 2.80 -7.90 1.65
CA ASP A 206 3.03 -9.14 2.38
C ASP A 206 4.51 -9.51 2.40
N ALA A 207 5.04 -9.74 3.59
CA ALA A 207 6.45 -10.04 3.79
C ALA A 207 6.82 -11.43 3.23
N LYS A 208 7.74 -11.46 2.26
CA LYS A 208 8.38 -12.71 1.82
C LYS A 208 9.53 -13.07 2.76
N ALA A 209 9.78 -14.37 2.94
CA ALA A 209 10.86 -14.86 3.79
C ALA A 209 12.24 -14.28 3.39
N GLU A 210 12.49 -14.14 2.10
CA GLU A 210 13.73 -13.53 1.58
C GLU A 210 13.88 -12.06 1.99
N GLU A 211 12.78 -11.30 1.96
CA GLU A 211 12.76 -9.88 2.33
C GLU A 211 12.97 -9.69 3.82
N THR A 212 12.32 -10.52 4.63
CA THR A 212 12.50 -10.54 6.09
C THR A 212 13.94 -10.86 6.47
N ASN A 213 14.55 -11.86 5.83
CA ASN A 213 15.97 -12.20 6.05
C ASN A 213 16.90 -11.07 5.60
N ALA A 214 16.60 -10.43 4.47
CA ALA A 214 17.38 -9.30 3.97
C ALA A 214 17.33 -8.12 4.95
N LEU A 215 16.17 -7.78 5.49
CA LEU A 215 16.02 -6.72 6.51
C LEU A 215 16.89 -7.01 7.74
N GLU A 216 16.85 -8.26 8.25
CA GLU A 216 17.61 -8.65 9.43
C GLU A 216 19.13 -8.56 9.19
N GLN A 217 19.60 -9.06 8.03
CA GLN A 217 21.01 -9.00 7.64
C GLN A 217 21.49 -7.56 7.45
N CYS A 218 20.73 -6.75 6.71
CA CYS A 218 21.04 -5.33 6.51
C CYS A 218 21.12 -4.57 7.83
N THR A 219 20.19 -4.84 8.75
CA THR A 219 20.18 -4.25 10.10
C THR A 219 21.46 -4.61 10.86
N GLY A 220 21.85 -5.89 10.86
CA GLY A 220 23.09 -6.33 11.51
C GLY A 220 24.34 -5.66 10.95
N VAL A 221 24.45 -5.53 9.63
CA VAL A 221 25.57 -4.85 8.97
C VAL A 221 25.65 -3.37 9.37
N LEU A 222 24.51 -2.67 9.43
CA LEU A 222 24.48 -1.27 9.85
C LEU A 222 24.88 -1.11 11.31
N LEU A 223 24.34 -1.94 12.21
CA LEU A 223 24.69 -1.91 13.63
C LEU A 223 26.18 -2.15 13.86
N ASN A 224 26.78 -3.12 13.18
CA ASN A 224 28.21 -3.39 13.26
C ASN A 224 29.04 -2.19 12.78
N ARG A 225 28.64 -1.55 11.67
CA ARG A 225 29.31 -0.34 11.16
C ARG A 225 29.22 0.82 12.14
N LEU A 226 28.07 1.01 12.78
CA LEU A 226 27.86 2.05 13.80
C LEU A 226 28.71 1.80 15.04
N ALA A 227 28.76 0.56 15.53
CA ALA A 227 29.59 0.18 16.66
C ALA A 227 31.08 0.44 16.39
N MET A 228 31.58 0.06 15.21
CA MET A 228 32.97 0.35 14.80
C MET A 228 33.27 1.84 14.69
N LYS A 229 32.32 2.63 14.19
CA LYS A 229 32.44 4.10 14.08
C LYS A 229 32.45 4.76 15.47
N GLY A 230 31.66 4.24 16.40
CA GLY A 230 31.67 4.65 17.81
C GLY A 230 33.01 4.36 18.47
N ALA A 231 33.54 3.14 18.30
CA ALA A 231 34.83 2.75 18.86
C ALA A 231 35.99 3.61 18.35
N LYS A 232 35.98 4.00 17.05
CA LYS A 232 37.00 4.90 16.47
C LYS A 232 36.90 6.36 16.93
N ARG A 233 35.77 6.76 17.52
CA ARG A 233 35.52 8.13 18.02
C ARG A 233 35.73 8.25 19.52
N ALA A 234 35.90 7.15 20.25
CA ALA A 234 36.25 7.17 21.66
C ALA A 234 37.70 7.71 21.79
N PRO A 235 37.94 8.68 22.68
CA PRO A 235 39.25 9.32 22.85
C PRO A 235 40.33 8.36 23.35
#